data_AF-A0A960ZC58-F1
#
_entry.id   AF-A0A960ZC58-F1
#
_cell.length_a   1.000
_cell.length_b   1.000
_cell.length_c   1.000
_cell.angle_alpha   90.00
_cell.angle_beta   90.00
_cell.angle_gamma   90.00
#
_symmetry.space_group_name_H-M   'P 1'
#
loop_
_entity.id
_entity.type
_entity.pdbx_description
1 polymer ?
#
loop_
_entity_poly.entity_id
_entity_poly.type
_entity_poly.pdbx_seq_one_letter_code
_entity_poly.pdbx_strand_id
1 'polypeptide(L)'
;MSKFLIQQYYSEVQKIIQYGGSRKETTTRVAFQNLLNEYCKTKNFVLIPELEYKTSKGNTVYPDGTVKDALRLAWGYWESKDEYDNIFDEIQKKIKKGYPTSNILFEDSQAAVLIQGGSEKMRVTMDDDSELDRILHAFIEYERPEIRDFRLAIEKFKEDLPTIIDTLRSMIYNEGKTNKEFQKVRDSFLKFCQESINPLVTIDDVREMLIQHILTEEIFLSIFSEGHFHRENNVAKEIQKVEDTFFTGSVRRNTLFSIENYYLTIKARASEITNHHEKQKFLKVIYENFYKAYNPKAADRLGIVYTPSEIVHFMIETTDYLLHKHFGKLLADKGVEILVKRDNITDWGLEQFREYYSLVNEGKGITKQDIFHYVYAILHNPSYRKKYELNLKRELPRIPFYKDFFQWVKWGNHLMDLHLSYETAKPYELTINGVIEKLANHTNQSEEEEVVPKSKKKVEVKPLEEKYTVDYPKTKLKADKENGKIYLDEITTLEDIPPEAWEYKLGNRSALEWILDQYREKKSSDPVIEEKFNDYKFGDYKEEVIDLIRRVCTVSVETVKIVKGMKE
;
A
#
# COMPACT_ATOMS: atom_id res chain seq x y z
N MET A 1 22.64 -34.73 5.83
CA MET A 1 22.55 -33.25 5.76
C MET A 1 23.09 -32.64 7.06
N SER A 2 22.71 -33.15 8.24
CA SER A 2 23.21 -32.70 9.56
C SER A 2 24.73 -32.72 9.74
N LYS A 3 25.41 -33.85 9.46
CA LYS A 3 26.88 -33.95 9.61
C LYS A 3 27.66 -32.89 8.82
N PHE A 4 27.17 -32.49 7.66
CA PHE A 4 27.81 -31.45 6.84
C PHE A 4 27.69 -30.07 7.49
N LEU A 5 26.52 -29.74 8.05
CA LEU A 5 26.28 -28.47 8.75
C LEU A 5 27.17 -28.36 10.00
N ILE A 6 27.30 -29.44 10.77
CA ILE A 6 28.17 -29.49 11.94
C ILE A 6 29.65 -29.33 11.56
N GLN A 7 30.10 -29.95 10.46
CA GLN A 7 31.46 -29.76 9.97
C GLN A 7 31.72 -28.33 9.46
N GLN A 8 30.73 -27.69 8.86
CA GLN A 8 30.81 -26.27 8.50
C GLN A 8 30.95 -25.40 9.75
N TYR A 9 30.14 -25.66 10.78
CA TYR A 9 30.25 -24.99 12.07
C TYR A 9 31.65 -25.12 12.68
N TYR A 10 32.21 -26.33 12.76
CA TYR A 10 33.58 -26.52 13.28
C TYR A 10 34.62 -25.76 12.45
N SER A 11 34.47 -25.75 11.12
CA SER A 11 35.36 -25.01 10.22
C SER A 11 35.26 -23.49 10.43
N GLU A 12 34.07 -22.97 10.67
CA GLU A 12 33.85 -21.56 11.00
C GLU A 12 34.48 -21.19 12.35
N VAL A 13 34.26 -22.01 13.38
CA VAL A 13 34.85 -21.81 14.71
C VAL A 13 36.38 -21.84 14.64
N GLN A 14 36.98 -22.79 13.92
CA GLN A 14 38.44 -22.85 13.75
C GLN A 14 39.01 -21.61 13.03
N LYS A 15 38.35 -21.14 11.98
CA LYS A 15 38.75 -19.91 11.28
C LYS A 15 38.70 -18.70 12.23
N ILE A 16 37.62 -18.57 13.00
CA ILE A 16 37.46 -17.49 13.98
C ILE A 16 38.60 -17.50 15.00
N ILE A 17 38.96 -18.67 15.53
CA ILE A 17 40.07 -18.82 16.48
C ILE A 17 41.41 -18.44 15.82
N GLN A 18 41.65 -18.89 14.58
CA GLN A 18 42.89 -18.66 13.86
C GLN A 18 43.14 -17.18 13.52
N TYR A 19 42.10 -16.43 13.16
CA TYR A 19 42.22 -15.02 12.74
C TYR A 19 41.89 -14.00 13.86
N GLY A 20 41.12 -14.38 14.88
CA GLY A 20 40.59 -13.46 15.90
C GLY A 20 41.31 -13.46 17.26
N GLY A 21 42.17 -14.44 17.54
CA GLY A 21 43.05 -14.47 18.71
C GLY A 21 42.38 -14.67 20.08
N SER A 22 41.06 -14.81 20.18
CA SER A 22 40.34 -15.20 21.41
C SER A 22 38.98 -15.85 21.10
N ARG A 23 38.57 -16.82 21.92
CA ARG A 23 37.20 -17.38 21.92
C ARG A 23 36.27 -16.50 22.78
N LYS A 24 35.96 -15.30 22.31
CA LYS A 24 34.97 -14.42 22.97
C LYS A 24 33.55 -14.79 22.54
N GLU A 25 32.61 -14.77 23.49
CA GLU A 25 31.18 -15.14 23.41
C GLU A 25 30.56 -14.59 22.14
N THR A 26 30.81 -13.30 21.88
CA THR A 26 30.22 -12.55 20.78
C THR A 26 30.55 -13.14 19.40
N THR A 27 31.64 -13.90 19.26
CA THR A 27 32.13 -14.39 17.96
C THR A 27 31.79 -15.86 17.73
N THR A 28 31.86 -16.71 18.77
CA THR A 28 31.43 -18.11 18.71
C THR A 28 29.90 -18.24 18.66
N ARG A 29 29.18 -17.31 19.32
CA ARG A 29 27.72 -17.18 19.24
C ARG A 29 27.22 -17.09 17.80
N VAL A 30 27.87 -16.32 16.94
CA VAL A 30 27.43 -16.16 15.52
C VAL A 30 27.55 -17.47 14.74
N ALA A 31 28.62 -18.23 14.95
CA ALA A 31 28.80 -19.52 14.27
C ALA A 31 27.74 -20.54 14.71
N PHE A 32 27.44 -20.60 16.02
CA PHE A 32 26.39 -21.50 16.53
C PHE A 32 24.99 -21.04 16.09
N GLN A 33 24.74 -19.74 16.04
CA GLN A 33 23.50 -19.17 15.51
C GLN A 33 23.25 -19.63 14.07
N ASN A 34 24.28 -19.60 13.22
CA ASN A 34 24.19 -20.06 11.83
C ASN A 34 23.84 -21.54 11.77
N LEU A 35 24.52 -22.38 12.56
CA LEU A 35 24.23 -23.80 12.67
C LEU A 35 22.77 -24.04 13.05
N LEU A 36 22.31 -23.40 14.13
CA LEU A 36 20.94 -23.55 14.62
C LEU A 36 19.91 -23.06 13.59
N ASN A 37 20.23 -22.00 12.85
CA ASN A 37 19.37 -21.47 11.80
C ASN A 37 19.18 -22.47 10.64
N GLU A 38 20.24 -23.19 10.23
CA GLU A 38 20.13 -24.23 9.21
C GLU A 38 19.24 -25.40 9.67
N TYR A 39 19.31 -25.79 10.95
CA TYR A 39 18.39 -26.76 11.52
C TYR A 39 16.94 -26.25 11.54
N CYS A 40 16.73 -24.98 11.89
CA CYS A 40 15.40 -24.35 11.89
C CYS A 40 14.76 -24.34 10.49
N LYS A 41 15.55 -24.07 9.44
CA LYS A 41 15.06 -24.06 8.04
C LYS A 41 14.42 -25.39 7.62
N THR A 42 14.90 -26.52 8.12
CA THR A 42 14.35 -27.85 7.78
C THR A 42 12.89 -28.03 8.20
N LYS A 43 12.43 -27.29 9.23
CA LYS A 43 11.05 -27.31 9.73
C LYS A 43 10.28 -26.03 9.41
N ASN A 44 10.83 -25.17 8.54
CA ASN A 44 10.28 -23.84 8.25
C ASN A 44 10.15 -22.95 9.52
N PHE A 45 11.09 -23.10 10.46
CA PHE A 45 11.19 -22.26 11.64
C PHE A 45 12.09 -21.06 11.37
N VAL A 46 11.86 -19.99 12.12
CA VAL A 46 12.64 -18.75 12.05
C VAL A 46 13.29 -18.48 13.39
N LEU A 47 14.62 -18.39 13.41
CA LEU A 47 15.39 -17.98 14.58
C LEU A 47 15.50 -16.46 14.62
N ILE A 48 15.01 -15.83 15.68
CA ILE A 48 15.07 -14.38 15.90
C ILE A 48 16.03 -14.11 17.06
N PRO A 49 17.11 -13.34 16.85
CA PRO A 49 18.06 -13.02 17.92
C PRO A 49 17.47 -11.98 18.89
N GLU A 50 17.83 -12.11 20.17
CA GLU A 50 17.60 -11.09 21.23
C GLU A 50 16.15 -10.59 21.36
N LEU A 51 15.19 -11.49 21.17
CA LEU A 51 13.78 -11.15 21.30
C LEU A 51 13.39 -11.00 22.79
N GLU A 52 12.59 -9.98 23.10
CA GLU A 52 12.06 -9.78 24.45
C GLU A 52 11.21 -10.97 24.93
N TYR A 53 11.43 -11.40 26.17
CA TYR A 53 10.61 -12.41 26.85
C TYR A 53 10.16 -11.90 28.22
N LYS A 54 8.85 -11.87 28.44
CA LYS A 54 8.27 -11.52 29.74
C LYS A 54 8.18 -12.75 30.62
N THR A 55 8.90 -12.71 31.72
CA THR A 55 8.93 -13.78 32.73
C THR A 55 7.63 -13.81 33.53
N SER A 56 7.32 -14.97 34.14
CA SER A 56 6.19 -15.12 35.06
C SER A 56 6.23 -14.21 36.29
N LYS A 57 7.41 -13.64 36.60
CA LYS A 57 7.63 -12.68 37.68
C LYS A 57 7.45 -11.21 37.25
N GLY A 58 7.08 -10.95 35.99
CA GLY A 58 6.87 -9.61 35.44
C GLY A 58 8.14 -8.91 34.93
N ASN A 59 9.32 -9.53 35.09
CA ASN A 59 10.57 -9.00 34.54
C ASN A 59 10.71 -9.34 33.05
N THR A 60 11.46 -8.53 32.30
CA THR A 60 11.80 -8.81 30.90
C THR A 60 13.23 -9.34 30.80
N VAL A 61 13.42 -10.43 30.05
CA VAL A 61 14.73 -11.01 29.74
C VAL A 61 14.86 -11.15 28.22
N TYR A 62 16.10 -11.32 27.74
CA TYR A 62 16.42 -11.42 26.32
C TYR A 62 17.26 -12.68 26.12
N PRO A 63 16.66 -13.80 25.69
CA PRO A 63 17.41 -14.95 25.20
C PRO A 63 18.20 -14.59 23.95
N ASP A 64 19.39 -15.18 23.77
CA ASP A 64 20.23 -14.92 22.60
C ASP A 64 19.52 -15.27 21.28
N GLY A 65 18.65 -16.30 21.30
CA GLY A 65 17.77 -16.61 20.18
C GLY A 65 16.41 -17.16 20.61
N THR A 66 15.38 -16.81 19.86
CA THR A 66 14.03 -17.39 19.96
C THR A 66 13.65 -18.04 18.64
N VAL A 67 13.46 -19.35 18.65
CA VAL A 67 12.94 -20.12 17.51
C VAL A 67 11.43 -19.94 17.47
N LYS A 68 10.91 -19.50 16.31
CA LYS A 68 9.47 -19.38 16.07
C LYS A 68 9.01 -20.31 14.96
N ASP A 69 7.83 -20.89 15.13
CA ASP A 69 7.20 -21.71 14.11
C ASP A 69 6.51 -20.89 13.01
N ALA A 70 5.85 -21.56 12.06
CA ALA A 70 5.07 -20.93 11.00
C ALA A 70 3.91 -20.07 11.55
N LEU A 71 3.41 -20.37 12.75
CA LEU A 71 2.37 -19.63 13.46
C LEU A 71 2.94 -18.45 14.27
N ARG A 72 4.25 -18.21 14.20
CA ARG A 72 5.01 -17.20 14.95
C ARG A 72 4.96 -17.41 16.47
N LEU A 73 4.67 -18.63 16.90
CA LEU A 73 4.71 -19.04 18.31
C LEU A 73 6.14 -19.44 18.68
N ALA A 74 6.55 -19.10 19.90
CA ALA A 74 7.87 -19.47 20.41
C ALA A 74 7.96 -20.99 20.61
N TRP A 75 8.77 -21.63 19.78
CA TRP A 75 9.03 -23.07 19.75
C TRP A 75 10.12 -23.47 20.74
N GLY A 76 11.19 -22.68 20.81
CA GLY A 76 12.33 -22.91 21.69
C GLY A 76 13.19 -21.67 21.82
N TYR A 77 14.08 -21.70 22.80
CA TYR A 77 15.00 -20.60 23.11
C TYR A 77 16.42 -21.11 23.08
N TRP A 78 17.36 -20.22 22.78
CA TRP A 78 18.78 -20.51 22.79
C TRP A 78 19.52 -19.42 23.57
N GLU A 79 20.49 -19.83 24.36
CA GLU A 79 21.38 -18.98 25.13
C GLU A 79 22.82 -19.49 24.95
N SER A 80 23.71 -18.60 24.50
CA SER A 80 25.14 -18.83 24.31
C SER A 80 25.92 -18.25 25.47
N LYS A 81 27.06 -18.83 25.85
CA LYS A 81 27.92 -18.37 26.94
C LYS A 81 29.40 -18.46 26.56
N ASP A 82 30.23 -17.73 27.30
CA ASP A 82 31.68 -17.81 27.21
C ASP A 82 32.22 -19.12 27.81
N GLU A 83 33.30 -19.65 27.25
CA GLU A 83 33.97 -20.88 27.71
C GLU A 83 34.62 -20.76 29.12
N TYR A 84 34.67 -19.54 29.67
CA TYR A 84 35.27 -19.24 30.97
C TYR A 84 34.27 -19.35 32.12
N ASP A 85 32.96 -19.40 31.83
CA ASP A 85 31.90 -19.53 32.82
C ASP A 85 31.54 -21.00 33.07
N ASN A 86 31.26 -21.36 34.32
CA ASN A 86 30.67 -22.68 34.59
C ASN A 86 29.21 -22.67 34.11
N ILE A 87 28.94 -23.34 32.98
CA ILE A 87 27.61 -23.45 32.38
C ILE A 87 26.51 -23.88 33.37
N PHE A 88 26.85 -24.66 34.39
CA PHE A 88 25.90 -25.08 35.42
C PHE A 88 25.41 -23.90 36.27
N ASP A 89 26.35 -23.09 36.77
CA ASP A 89 26.02 -21.94 37.61
C ASP A 89 25.24 -20.89 36.81
N GLU A 90 25.58 -20.71 35.53
CA GLU A 90 24.87 -19.80 34.64
C GLU A 90 23.45 -20.27 34.32
N ILE A 91 23.25 -21.56 34.04
CA ILE A 91 21.91 -22.14 33.88
C ILE A 91 21.06 -21.85 35.12
N GLN A 92 21.58 -22.11 36.32
CA GLN A 92 20.83 -21.86 37.56
C GLN A 92 20.54 -20.37 37.77
N LYS A 93 21.49 -19.47 37.47
CA LYS A 93 21.27 -18.01 37.52
C LYS A 93 20.18 -17.58 36.54
N LYS A 94 20.17 -18.10 35.31
CA LYS A 94 19.20 -17.76 34.26
C LYS A 94 17.80 -18.29 34.60
N ILE A 95 17.69 -19.52 35.08
CA ILE A 95 16.43 -20.08 35.59
C ILE A 95 15.90 -19.24 36.76
N LYS A 96 16.76 -18.84 37.71
CA LYS A 96 16.36 -17.98 38.84
C LYS A 96 15.86 -16.61 38.39
N LYS A 97 16.49 -16.03 37.36
CA LYS A 97 16.08 -14.79 36.68
C LYS A 97 14.75 -14.92 35.92
N GLY A 98 14.28 -16.15 35.69
CA GLY A 98 12.98 -16.44 35.07
C GLY A 98 13.05 -16.73 33.57
N TYR A 99 14.22 -17.13 33.05
CA TYR A 99 14.34 -17.58 31.66
C TYR A 99 13.41 -18.77 31.38
N PRO A 100 12.91 -18.90 30.14
CA PRO A 100 11.97 -19.94 29.78
C PRO A 100 12.64 -21.32 29.88
N THR A 101 11.99 -22.25 30.58
CA THR A 101 12.48 -23.64 30.74
C THR A 101 11.63 -24.66 29.99
N SER A 102 10.73 -24.21 29.13
CA SER A 102 9.84 -25.09 28.36
C SER A 102 10.62 -25.88 27.31
N ASN A 103 11.52 -25.22 26.59
CA ASN A 103 12.43 -25.80 25.60
C ASN A 103 13.56 -24.78 25.37
N ILE A 104 14.69 -24.93 26.05
CA ILE A 104 15.83 -24.01 25.93
C ILE A 104 17.13 -24.79 25.79
N LEU A 105 17.97 -24.35 24.85
CA LEU A 105 19.30 -24.88 24.60
C LEU A 105 20.34 -23.88 25.12
N PHE A 106 21.17 -24.32 26.05
CA PHE A 106 22.34 -23.58 26.53
C PHE A 106 23.60 -24.13 25.90
N GLU A 107 24.55 -23.26 25.55
CA GLU A 107 25.87 -23.69 25.09
C GLU A 107 26.98 -22.73 25.49
N ASP A 108 28.20 -23.25 25.68
CA ASP A 108 29.42 -22.50 26.02
C ASP A 108 30.61 -22.85 25.11
N SER A 109 30.32 -23.27 23.86
CA SER A 109 31.29 -23.82 22.88
C SER A 109 32.01 -25.12 23.29
N GLN A 110 31.89 -25.60 24.54
CA GLN A 110 32.43 -26.89 24.98
C GLN A 110 31.32 -27.92 25.21
N ALA A 111 30.20 -27.48 25.78
CA ALA A 111 29.04 -28.31 26.06
C ALA A 111 27.76 -27.66 25.55
N ALA A 112 26.79 -28.50 25.18
CA ALA A 112 25.42 -28.09 24.94
C ALA A 112 24.51 -28.79 25.95
N VAL A 113 23.58 -28.04 26.53
CA VAL A 113 22.63 -28.51 27.55
C VAL A 113 21.21 -28.16 27.14
N LEU A 114 20.37 -29.18 27.05
CA LEU A 114 18.98 -29.05 26.65
C LEU A 114 18.07 -29.19 27.88
N ILE A 115 17.28 -28.15 28.14
CA ILE A 115 16.26 -28.14 29.19
C ILE A 115 14.88 -28.14 28.55
N GLN A 116 14.07 -29.12 28.90
CA GLN A 116 12.69 -29.25 28.43
C GLN A 116 11.76 -29.57 29.59
N GLY A 117 10.61 -28.91 29.61
CA GLY A 117 9.62 -29.06 30.68
C GLY A 117 10.18 -28.79 32.09
N GLY A 118 11.14 -27.86 32.23
CA GLY A 118 11.73 -27.50 33.53
C GLY A 118 12.84 -28.41 34.03
N SER A 119 13.26 -29.41 33.24
CA SER A 119 14.30 -30.37 33.62
C SER A 119 15.36 -30.52 32.54
N GLU A 120 16.61 -30.72 32.93
CA GLU A 120 17.68 -31.11 32.00
C GLU A 120 17.36 -32.47 31.38
N LYS A 121 17.33 -32.53 30.05
CA LYS A 121 17.04 -33.76 29.29
C LYS A 121 18.28 -34.38 28.69
N MET A 122 19.21 -33.53 28.25
CA MET A 122 20.38 -33.97 27.51
C MET A 122 21.52 -32.99 27.72
N ARG A 123 22.72 -33.54 27.81
CA ARG A 123 23.98 -32.80 27.85
C ARG A 123 24.97 -33.52 26.99
N VAL A 124 25.64 -32.78 26.11
CA VAL A 124 26.61 -33.33 25.16
C VAL A 124 27.83 -32.43 25.07
N THR A 125 28.95 -33.01 24.64
CA THR A 125 30.16 -32.27 24.28
C THR A 125 30.04 -31.75 22.86
N MET A 126 30.46 -30.51 22.62
CA MET A 126 30.45 -29.88 21.30
C MET A 126 31.44 -30.50 20.31
N ASP A 127 32.39 -31.31 20.76
CA ASP A 127 33.40 -31.94 19.90
C ASP A 127 32.91 -33.24 19.22
N ASP A 128 31.77 -33.78 19.64
CA ASP A 128 31.19 -35.01 19.10
C ASP A 128 30.09 -34.67 18.10
N ASP A 129 30.33 -34.98 16.82
CA ASP A 129 29.42 -34.69 15.71
C ASP A 129 28.06 -35.37 15.84
N SER A 130 28.03 -36.57 16.41
CA SER A 130 26.84 -37.42 16.49
C SER A 130 25.98 -37.01 17.70
N GLU A 131 26.62 -36.67 18.81
CA GLU A 131 25.95 -36.16 20.00
C GLU A 131 25.42 -34.73 19.82
N LEU A 132 26.18 -33.86 19.14
CA LEU A 132 25.72 -32.52 18.80
C LEU A 132 24.52 -32.57 17.83
N ASP A 133 24.54 -33.47 16.85
CA ASP A 133 23.39 -33.67 15.98
C ASP A 133 22.14 -34.12 16.76
N ARG A 134 22.34 -35.04 17.71
CA ARG A 134 21.29 -35.61 18.55
C ARG A 134 20.61 -34.55 19.43
N ILE A 135 21.39 -33.67 20.07
CA ILE A 135 20.81 -32.62 20.92
C ILE A 135 20.08 -31.55 20.11
N LEU A 136 20.59 -31.19 18.93
CA LEU A 136 19.95 -30.21 18.03
C LEU A 136 18.63 -30.76 17.47
N HIS A 137 18.60 -32.04 17.07
CA HIS A 137 17.35 -32.69 16.71
C HIS A 137 16.38 -32.74 17.89
N ALA A 138 16.83 -33.13 19.08
CA ALA A 138 15.98 -33.17 20.28
C ALA A 138 15.41 -31.78 20.65
N PHE A 139 16.15 -30.70 20.38
CA PHE A 139 15.68 -29.33 20.58
C PHE A 139 14.62 -28.91 19.55
N ILE A 140 14.86 -29.19 18.27
CA ILE A 140 14.00 -28.78 17.16
C ILE A 140 12.74 -29.64 17.06
N GLU A 141 12.82 -30.94 17.34
CA GLU A 141 11.68 -31.86 17.25
C GLU A 141 10.79 -31.86 18.49
N TYR A 142 11.19 -31.19 19.56
CA TYR A 142 10.39 -31.10 20.77
C TYR A 142 9.15 -30.23 20.57
N GLU A 143 8.03 -30.91 20.40
CA GLU A 143 6.73 -30.28 20.38
C GLU A 143 6.22 -30.09 21.82
N ARG A 144 6.11 -28.82 22.23
CA ARG A 144 5.50 -28.48 23.52
C ARG A 144 4.05 -28.96 23.57
N PRO A 145 3.56 -29.49 24.71
CA PRO A 145 2.17 -29.96 24.85
C PRO A 145 1.17 -28.89 24.40
N GLU A 146 1.39 -27.65 24.81
CA GLU A 146 0.49 -26.56 24.48
C GLU A 146 0.45 -26.28 22.95
N ILE A 147 1.56 -26.51 22.21
CA ILE A 147 1.63 -26.28 20.76
C ILE A 147 0.94 -27.43 20.02
N ARG A 148 1.16 -28.65 20.49
CA ARG A 148 0.46 -29.84 19.99
C ARG A 148 -1.04 -29.69 20.16
N ASP A 149 -1.50 -29.31 21.35
CA ASP A 149 -2.92 -29.15 21.65
C ASP A 149 -3.55 -28.06 20.79
N PHE A 150 -2.80 -26.99 20.51
CA PHE A 150 -3.20 -25.94 19.58
C PHE A 150 -3.32 -26.43 18.13
N ARG A 151 -2.36 -27.21 17.64
CA ARG A 151 -2.42 -27.79 16.30
C ARG A 151 -3.58 -28.77 16.17
N LEU A 152 -3.77 -29.65 17.16
CA LEU A 152 -4.89 -30.58 17.21
C LEU A 152 -6.23 -29.83 17.23
N ALA A 153 -6.32 -28.71 17.94
CA ALA A 153 -7.50 -27.86 17.94
C ALA A 153 -7.77 -27.24 16.56
N ILE A 154 -6.74 -26.80 15.82
CA ILE A 154 -6.88 -26.31 14.43
C ILE A 154 -7.39 -27.41 13.50
N GLU A 155 -6.81 -28.62 13.57
CA GLU A 155 -7.21 -29.71 12.67
C GLU A 155 -8.64 -30.16 12.96
N LYS A 156 -8.99 -30.33 14.25
CA LYS A 156 -10.37 -30.62 14.63
C LYS A 156 -11.34 -29.51 14.22
N PHE A 157 -10.93 -28.25 14.36
CA PHE A 157 -11.72 -27.11 13.88
C PHE A 157 -12.00 -27.21 12.38
N LYS A 158 -10.99 -27.54 11.56
CA LYS A 158 -11.17 -27.74 10.10
C LYS A 158 -12.14 -28.88 9.78
N GLU A 159 -12.12 -29.95 10.57
CA GLU A 159 -13.02 -31.09 10.41
C GLU A 159 -14.47 -30.75 10.79
N ASP A 160 -14.67 -30.03 11.90
CA ASP A 160 -16.00 -29.71 12.44
C ASP A 160 -16.66 -28.52 11.73
N LEU A 161 -15.88 -27.59 11.20
CA LEU A 161 -16.36 -26.32 10.64
C LEU A 161 -17.40 -26.48 9.51
N PRO A 162 -17.23 -27.36 8.50
CA PRO A 162 -18.23 -27.53 7.43
C PRO A 162 -19.62 -27.89 7.98
N THR A 163 -19.68 -28.78 8.98
CA THR A 163 -20.92 -29.21 9.63
C THR A 163 -21.61 -28.04 10.34
N ILE A 164 -20.83 -27.20 11.02
CA ILE A 164 -21.33 -26.00 11.70
C ILE A 164 -21.86 -24.99 10.68
N ILE A 165 -21.13 -24.74 9.60
CA ILE A 165 -21.56 -23.83 8.53
C ILE A 165 -22.90 -24.28 7.95
N ASP A 166 -23.04 -25.56 7.61
CA ASP A 166 -24.28 -26.08 7.03
C ASP A 166 -25.46 -26.02 8.03
N THR A 167 -25.17 -26.24 9.31
CA THR A 167 -26.14 -26.05 10.40
C THR A 167 -26.59 -24.59 10.47
N LEU A 168 -25.64 -23.64 10.53
CA LEU A 168 -25.93 -22.20 10.58
C LEU A 168 -26.69 -21.73 9.34
N ARG A 169 -26.31 -22.16 8.13
CA ARG A 169 -27.03 -21.86 6.88
C ARG A 169 -28.48 -22.32 6.96
N SER A 170 -28.70 -23.54 7.40
CA SER A 170 -30.03 -24.14 7.53
C SER A 170 -30.88 -23.40 8.57
N MET A 171 -30.29 -23.05 9.72
CA MET A 171 -30.95 -22.28 10.77
C MET A 171 -31.35 -20.89 10.26
N ILE A 172 -30.42 -20.12 9.70
CA ILE A 172 -30.68 -18.77 9.18
C ILE A 172 -31.74 -18.82 8.07
N TYR A 173 -31.71 -19.83 7.21
CA TYR A 173 -32.73 -20.01 6.18
C TYR A 173 -34.13 -20.27 6.78
N ASN A 174 -34.22 -21.09 7.83
CA ASN A 174 -35.48 -21.36 8.51
C ASN A 174 -36.02 -20.13 9.25
N GLU A 175 -35.18 -19.42 9.99
CA GLU A 175 -35.54 -18.15 10.65
C GLU A 175 -36.02 -17.12 9.63
N GLY A 176 -35.39 -17.06 8.46
CA GLY A 176 -35.80 -16.25 7.33
C GLY A 176 -37.22 -16.54 6.82
N LYS A 177 -37.80 -17.71 7.13
CA LYS A 177 -39.18 -18.08 6.78
C LYS A 177 -40.17 -17.91 7.92
N THR A 178 -39.78 -18.24 9.15
CA THR A 178 -40.71 -18.40 10.28
C THR A 178 -40.67 -17.24 11.26
N ASN A 179 -39.54 -16.56 11.41
CA ASN A 179 -39.33 -15.54 12.43
C ASN A 179 -39.48 -14.13 11.87
N LYS A 180 -40.61 -13.49 12.19
CA LYS A 180 -40.95 -12.14 11.72
C LYS A 180 -39.99 -11.06 12.26
N GLU A 181 -39.48 -11.25 13.47
CA GLU A 181 -38.52 -10.32 14.06
C GLU A 181 -37.18 -10.41 13.33
N PHE A 182 -36.67 -11.64 13.13
CA PHE A 182 -35.48 -11.89 12.32
C PHE A 182 -35.61 -11.27 10.93
N GLN A 183 -36.72 -11.52 10.21
CA GLN A 183 -36.97 -10.95 8.88
C GLN A 183 -36.88 -9.41 8.89
N LYS A 184 -37.56 -8.75 9.83
CA LYS A 184 -37.57 -7.29 9.94
C LYS A 184 -36.17 -6.72 10.17
N VAL A 185 -35.41 -7.31 11.11
CA VAL A 185 -34.06 -6.82 11.46
C VAL A 185 -33.08 -7.13 10.33
N ARG A 186 -33.15 -8.33 9.72
CA ARG A 186 -32.37 -8.71 8.53
C ARG A 186 -32.60 -7.76 7.36
N ASP A 187 -33.85 -7.44 7.04
CA ASP A 187 -34.17 -6.58 5.89
C ASP A 187 -33.70 -5.14 6.13
N SER A 188 -33.73 -4.69 7.39
CA SER A 188 -33.15 -3.40 7.78
C SER A 188 -31.62 -3.40 7.62
N PHE A 189 -30.95 -4.49 8.02
CA PHE A 189 -29.52 -4.66 7.85
C PHE A 189 -29.11 -4.78 6.38
N LEU A 190 -29.89 -5.48 5.55
CA LEU A 190 -29.68 -5.57 4.11
C LEU A 190 -29.69 -4.17 3.48
N LYS A 191 -30.71 -3.37 3.80
CA LYS A 191 -30.82 -2.00 3.32
C LYS A 191 -29.63 -1.15 3.77
N PHE A 192 -29.23 -1.27 5.03
CA PHE A 192 -28.03 -0.60 5.55
C PHE A 192 -26.76 -0.98 4.77
N CYS A 193 -26.58 -2.26 4.42
CA CYS A 193 -25.45 -2.71 3.60
C CYS A 193 -25.53 -2.18 2.16
N GLN A 194 -26.73 -2.11 1.58
CA GLN A 194 -26.92 -1.57 0.23
C GLN A 194 -26.59 -0.07 0.16
N GLU A 195 -26.94 0.67 1.22
CA GLU A 195 -26.66 2.10 1.33
C GLU A 195 -25.19 2.39 1.68
N SER A 196 -24.57 1.56 2.53
CA SER A 196 -23.24 1.82 3.09
C SER A 196 -22.08 1.10 2.38
N ILE A 197 -22.35 -0.02 1.70
CA ILE A 197 -21.33 -0.90 1.10
C ILE A 197 -21.52 -0.98 -0.41
N ASN A 198 -22.60 -1.61 -0.88
CA ASN A 198 -22.85 -1.83 -2.31
C ASN A 198 -24.34 -2.13 -2.57
N PRO A 199 -25.02 -1.39 -3.47
CA PRO A 199 -26.43 -1.65 -3.82
C PRO A 199 -26.74 -3.07 -4.29
N LEU A 200 -25.74 -3.82 -4.78
CA LEU A 200 -25.88 -5.19 -5.27
C LEU A 200 -25.88 -6.26 -4.17
N VAL A 201 -25.70 -5.90 -2.89
CA VAL A 201 -25.76 -6.85 -1.77
C VAL A 201 -27.14 -7.51 -1.73
N THR A 202 -27.14 -8.84 -1.61
CA THR A 202 -28.33 -9.69 -1.60
C THR A 202 -28.61 -10.29 -0.23
N ILE A 203 -29.77 -10.94 -0.06
CA ILE A 203 -30.11 -11.68 1.17
C ILE A 203 -29.13 -12.85 1.40
N ASP A 204 -28.67 -13.50 0.32
CA ASP A 204 -27.69 -14.57 0.43
C ASP A 204 -26.33 -14.04 0.93
N ASP A 205 -25.93 -12.84 0.50
CA ASP A 205 -24.74 -12.18 1.02
C ASP A 205 -24.88 -11.86 2.52
N VAL A 206 -26.04 -11.35 2.94
CA VAL A 206 -26.34 -11.10 4.37
C VAL A 206 -26.27 -12.39 5.19
N ARG A 207 -26.74 -13.52 4.65
CA ARG A 207 -26.60 -14.83 5.32
C ARG A 207 -25.13 -15.18 5.51
N GLU A 208 -24.30 -15.08 4.47
CA GLU A 208 -22.89 -15.43 4.58
C GLU A 208 -22.13 -14.43 5.49
N MET A 209 -22.47 -13.14 5.47
CA MET A 209 -21.94 -12.14 6.40
C MET A 209 -22.26 -12.49 7.86
N LEU A 210 -23.49 -12.94 8.13
CA LEU A 210 -23.93 -13.31 9.47
C LEU A 210 -23.19 -14.56 9.97
N ILE A 211 -22.98 -15.56 9.10
CA ILE A 211 -22.20 -16.76 9.44
C ILE A 211 -20.74 -16.38 9.74
N GLN A 212 -20.13 -15.53 8.92
CA GLN A 212 -18.76 -15.06 9.14
C GLN A 212 -18.65 -14.27 10.44
N HIS A 213 -19.63 -13.41 10.75
CA HIS A 213 -19.69 -12.68 12.01
C HIS A 213 -19.74 -13.64 13.20
N ILE A 214 -20.70 -14.57 13.24
CA ILE A 214 -20.84 -15.56 14.33
C ILE A 214 -19.54 -16.33 14.58
N LEU A 215 -18.84 -16.74 13.52
CA LEU A 215 -17.65 -17.57 13.62
C LEU A 215 -16.36 -16.79 13.92
N THR A 216 -16.29 -15.52 13.53
CA THR A 216 -15.07 -14.71 13.71
C THR A 216 -15.12 -13.82 14.95
N GLU A 217 -16.31 -13.48 15.44
CA GLU A 217 -16.50 -12.63 16.63
C GLU A 217 -15.68 -13.16 17.82
N GLU A 218 -15.82 -14.44 18.15
CA GLU A 218 -15.11 -15.06 19.27
C GLU A 218 -13.58 -15.09 19.08
N ILE A 219 -13.10 -15.22 17.85
CA ILE A 219 -11.67 -15.16 17.53
C ILE A 219 -11.13 -13.77 17.85
N PHE A 220 -11.83 -12.74 17.38
CA PHE A 220 -11.47 -11.35 17.59
C PHE A 220 -11.52 -10.95 19.07
N LEU A 221 -12.59 -11.30 19.79
CA LEU A 221 -12.72 -11.08 21.23
C LEU A 221 -11.66 -11.84 22.04
N SER A 222 -11.23 -13.02 21.57
CA SER A 222 -10.20 -13.81 22.24
C SER A 222 -8.79 -13.23 22.07
N ILE A 223 -8.52 -12.56 20.94
CA ILE A 223 -7.18 -12.03 20.63
C ILE A 223 -6.96 -10.62 21.18
N PHE A 224 -7.97 -9.75 21.06
CA PHE A 224 -7.90 -8.37 21.49
C PHE A 224 -8.60 -8.18 22.83
N SER A 225 -7.81 -7.85 23.85
CA SER A 225 -8.29 -7.57 25.22
C SER A 225 -9.20 -6.34 25.30
N GLU A 226 -9.21 -5.50 24.25
CA GLU A 226 -10.12 -4.36 24.08
C GLU A 226 -11.38 -4.78 23.32
N GLY A 227 -12.17 -5.69 23.91
CA GLY A 227 -13.41 -6.21 23.31
C GLY A 227 -14.48 -5.15 22.98
N HIS A 228 -14.25 -3.89 23.35
CA HIS A 228 -15.09 -2.75 22.98
C HIS A 228 -14.94 -2.34 21.51
N PHE A 229 -13.77 -2.49 20.89
CA PHE A 229 -13.55 -2.02 19.51
C PHE A 229 -14.46 -2.75 18.49
N HIS A 230 -14.63 -4.06 18.66
CA HIS A 230 -15.56 -4.85 17.84
C HIS A 230 -17.02 -4.42 18.04
N ARG A 231 -17.38 -4.03 19.27
CA ARG A 231 -18.71 -3.54 19.62
C ARG A 231 -18.96 -2.10 19.23
N GLU A 232 -17.94 -1.34 18.85
CA GLU A 232 -18.06 0.04 18.37
C GLU A 232 -18.26 0.13 16.86
N ASN A 233 -17.84 -0.90 16.11
CA ASN A 233 -18.03 -0.99 14.68
C ASN A 233 -19.53 -0.99 14.29
N ASN A 234 -19.94 -0.05 13.45
CA ASN A 234 -21.34 0.11 13.06
C ASN A 234 -21.92 -1.11 12.34
N VAL A 235 -21.14 -1.77 11.48
CA VAL A 235 -21.58 -3.00 10.78
C VAL A 235 -21.74 -4.14 11.78
N ALA A 236 -20.77 -4.32 12.69
CA ALA A 236 -20.83 -5.34 13.73
C ALA A 236 -22.02 -5.15 14.67
N LYS A 237 -22.34 -3.89 15.05
CA LYS A 237 -23.54 -3.58 15.85
C LYS A 237 -24.82 -3.95 15.12
N GLU A 238 -24.95 -3.59 13.84
CA GLU A 238 -26.19 -3.86 13.10
C GLU A 238 -26.37 -5.34 12.81
N ILE A 239 -25.30 -6.07 12.49
CA ILE A 239 -25.39 -7.52 12.25
C ILE A 239 -25.62 -8.31 13.54
N GLN A 240 -25.09 -7.85 14.68
CA GLN A 240 -25.36 -8.45 15.99
C GLN A 240 -26.86 -8.42 16.32
N LYS A 241 -27.56 -7.34 15.96
CA LYS A 241 -29.03 -7.28 16.16
C LYS A 241 -29.76 -8.39 15.40
N VAL A 242 -29.27 -8.76 14.22
CA VAL A 242 -29.84 -9.87 13.42
C VAL A 242 -29.58 -11.19 14.14
N GLU A 243 -28.35 -11.39 14.61
CA GLU A 243 -27.96 -12.58 15.37
C GLU A 243 -28.81 -12.78 16.64
N ASP A 244 -28.99 -11.72 17.43
CA ASP A 244 -29.66 -11.74 18.73
C ASP A 244 -31.14 -12.19 18.66
N THR A 245 -31.76 -12.13 17.48
CA THR A 245 -33.15 -12.59 17.29
C THR A 245 -33.33 -14.10 17.33
N PHE A 246 -32.27 -14.91 17.13
CA PHE A 246 -32.39 -16.37 17.05
C PHE A 246 -31.22 -17.14 17.66
N PHE A 247 -30.00 -16.59 17.64
CA PHE A 247 -28.78 -17.31 17.98
C PHE A 247 -28.29 -17.01 19.41
N THR A 248 -29.16 -17.21 20.40
CA THR A 248 -28.88 -16.88 21.80
C THR A 248 -28.90 -18.11 22.73
N GLY A 249 -28.27 -17.97 23.91
CA GLY A 249 -28.41 -18.92 25.02
C GLY A 249 -27.99 -20.37 24.72
N SER A 250 -28.95 -21.29 24.70
CA SER A 250 -28.71 -22.71 24.44
C SER A 250 -28.40 -22.99 22.97
N VAL A 251 -28.99 -22.24 22.05
CA VAL A 251 -28.81 -22.42 20.60
C VAL A 251 -27.34 -22.21 20.23
N ARG A 252 -26.78 -21.05 20.62
CA ARG A 252 -25.36 -20.73 20.41
C ARG A 252 -24.43 -21.81 20.99
N ARG A 253 -24.66 -22.20 22.25
CA ARG A 253 -23.82 -23.20 22.93
C ARG A 253 -23.86 -24.55 22.23
N ASN A 254 -25.05 -25.03 21.86
CA ASN A 254 -25.19 -26.34 21.22
C ASN A 254 -24.56 -26.36 19.82
N THR A 255 -24.73 -25.27 19.06
CA THR A 255 -24.20 -25.19 17.69
C THR A 255 -22.67 -25.03 17.66
N LEU A 256 -22.08 -24.30 18.60
CA LEU A 256 -20.63 -24.04 18.62
C LEU A 256 -19.83 -24.97 19.54
N PHE A 257 -20.48 -25.92 20.22
CA PHE A 257 -19.85 -26.78 21.23
C PHE A 257 -18.61 -27.53 20.71
N SER A 258 -18.65 -28.05 19.48
CA SER A 258 -17.54 -28.83 18.92
C SER A 258 -16.27 -27.99 18.69
N ILE A 259 -16.42 -26.68 18.46
CA ILE A 259 -15.31 -25.74 18.23
C ILE A 259 -15.00 -24.86 19.45
N GLU A 260 -15.68 -25.05 20.57
CA GLU A 260 -15.42 -24.29 21.81
C GLU A 260 -13.96 -24.43 22.26
N ASN A 261 -13.42 -25.66 22.20
CA ASN A 261 -12.03 -25.93 22.56
C ASN A 261 -11.03 -25.16 21.68
N TYR A 262 -11.37 -24.93 20.41
CA TYR A 262 -10.54 -24.14 19.50
C TYR A 262 -10.47 -22.67 19.95
N TYR A 263 -11.60 -22.06 20.30
CA TYR A 263 -11.61 -20.68 20.83
C TYR A 263 -10.87 -20.55 22.15
N LEU A 264 -11.05 -21.50 23.08
CA LEU A 264 -10.32 -21.52 24.35
C LEU A 264 -8.81 -21.60 24.13
N THR A 265 -8.38 -22.40 23.17
CA THR A 265 -6.97 -22.58 22.83
C THR A 265 -6.39 -21.31 22.19
N ILE A 266 -7.13 -20.63 21.29
CA ILE A 266 -6.74 -19.30 20.78
C ILE A 266 -6.60 -18.29 21.91
N LYS A 267 -7.59 -18.22 22.80
CA LYS A 267 -7.61 -17.27 23.92
C LYS A 267 -6.42 -17.48 24.86
N ALA A 268 -6.13 -18.74 25.19
CA ALA A 268 -4.97 -19.11 26.01
C ALA A 268 -3.64 -18.71 25.35
N ARG A 269 -3.55 -18.76 24.01
CA ARG A 269 -2.34 -18.32 23.30
C ARG A 269 -2.24 -16.82 23.14
N ALA A 270 -3.34 -16.16 22.81
CA ALA A 270 -3.34 -14.73 22.61
C ALA A 270 -3.05 -13.95 23.91
N SER A 271 -3.37 -14.52 25.08
CA SER A 271 -3.02 -13.94 26.38
C SER A 271 -1.52 -13.99 26.68
N GLU A 272 -0.78 -14.94 26.11
CA GLU A 272 0.69 -15.03 26.21
C GLU A 272 1.38 -13.96 25.35
N ILE A 273 0.72 -13.44 24.31
CA ILE A 273 1.27 -12.46 23.38
C ILE A 273 1.00 -11.05 23.91
N THR A 274 2.03 -10.37 24.40
CA THR A 274 1.87 -9.00 24.95
C THR A 274 2.09 -7.89 23.93
N ASN A 275 2.78 -8.15 22.82
CA ASN A 275 3.13 -7.15 21.81
C ASN A 275 2.02 -7.04 20.74
N HIS A 276 1.55 -5.81 20.44
CA HIS A 276 0.47 -5.58 19.48
C HIS A 276 0.80 -6.05 18.06
N HIS A 277 2.03 -5.83 17.60
CA HIS A 277 2.46 -6.27 16.26
C HIS A 277 2.52 -7.80 16.16
N GLU A 278 2.89 -8.47 17.26
CA GLU A 278 2.83 -9.93 17.31
C GLU A 278 1.39 -10.44 17.35
N LYS A 279 0.46 -9.75 18.04
CA LYS A 279 -0.97 -10.07 17.99
C LYS A 279 -1.53 -9.94 16.58
N GLN A 280 -1.14 -8.92 15.82
CA GLN A 280 -1.55 -8.78 14.42
C GLN A 280 -1.04 -9.94 13.55
N LYS A 281 0.23 -10.33 13.71
CA LYS A 281 0.80 -11.49 13.00
C LYS A 281 0.09 -12.80 13.37
N PHE A 282 -0.19 -12.99 14.65
CA PHE A 282 -0.92 -14.16 15.14
C PHE A 282 -2.36 -14.20 14.58
N LEU A 283 -3.08 -13.07 14.63
CA LEU A 283 -4.40 -12.93 14.03
C LEU A 283 -4.38 -13.30 12.54
N LYS A 284 -3.41 -12.76 11.78
CA LYS A 284 -3.29 -13.04 10.35
C LYS A 284 -3.23 -14.54 10.08
N VAL A 285 -2.41 -15.28 10.82
CA VAL A 285 -2.28 -16.73 10.63
C VAL A 285 -3.56 -17.48 11.00
N ILE A 286 -4.21 -17.11 12.12
CA ILE A 286 -5.49 -17.70 12.52
C ILE A 286 -6.56 -17.45 11.45
N TYR A 287 -6.62 -16.21 10.96
CA TYR A 287 -7.62 -15.78 9.99
C TYR A 287 -7.40 -16.44 8.63
N GLU A 288 -6.17 -16.56 8.16
CA GLU A 288 -5.84 -17.30 6.93
C GLU A 288 -6.25 -18.78 7.02
N ASN A 289 -5.95 -19.44 8.15
CA ASN A 289 -6.33 -20.83 8.36
C ASN A 289 -7.86 -20.99 8.46
N PHE A 290 -8.54 -20.07 9.13
CA PHE A 290 -10.00 -20.02 9.20
C PHE A 290 -10.61 -19.88 7.80
N TYR A 291 -10.15 -18.93 6.99
CA TYR A 291 -10.71 -18.69 5.66
C TYR A 291 -10.49 -19.85 4.70
N LYS A 292 -9.30 -20.48 4.75
CA LYS A 292 -9.02 -21.69 3.97
C LYS A 292 -9.98 -22.83 4.33
N ALA A 293 -10.37 -22.94 5.60
CA ALA A 293 -11.34 -23.95 6.04
C ALA A 293 -12.78 -23.57 5.68
N TYR A 294 -13.15 -22.30 5.85
CA TYR A 294 -14.51 -21.79 5.63
C TYR A 294 -14.90 -21.77 4.14
N ASN A 295 -14.00 -21.32 3.26
CA ASN A 295 -14.24 -21.28 1.81
C ASN A 295 -12.94 -21.48 1.00
N PRO A 296 -12.50 -22.75 0.81
CA PRO A 296 -11.25 -23.06 0.12
C PRO A 296 -11.17 -22.46 -1.29
N LYS A 297 -12.28 -22.50 -2.06
CA LYS A 297 -12.33 -22.01 -3.45
C LYS A 297 -12.23 -20.49 -3.54
N ALA A 298 -12.82 -19.76 -2.59
CA ALA A 298 -12.73 -18.30 -2.55
C ALA A 298 -11.41 -17.82 -1.96
N ALA A 299 -10.83 -18.56 -1.00
CA ALA A 299 -9.55 -18.23 -0.38
C ALA A 299 -8.41 -18.14 -1.41
N ASP A 300 -8.38 -19.03 -2.40
CA ASP A 300 -7.35 -19.02 -3.46
C ASP A 300 -7.58 -17.92 -4.51
N ARG A 301 -8.82 -17.47 -4.72
CA ARG A 301 -9.20 -16.51 -5.78
C ARG A 301 -9.31 -15.05 -5.31
N LEU A 302 -9.69 -14.85 -4.06
CA LEU A 302 -10.03 -13.57 -3.43
C LEU A 302 -9.29 -13.37 -2.10
N GLY A 303 -8.25 -14.17 -1.82
CA GLY A 303 -7.51 -14.13 -0.57
C GLY A 303 -7.12 -12.70 -0.20
N ILE A 304 -7.13 -12.40 1.09
CA ILE A 304 -6.65 -11.13 1.61
C ILE A 304 -5.18 -11.00 1.19
N VAL A 305 -4.92 -10.20 0.16
CA VAL A 305 -3.56 -9.91 -0.29
C VAL A 305 -2.97 -8.95 0.73
N TYR A 306 -2.18 -9.50 1.64
CA TYR A 306 -1.36 -8.67 2.52
C TYR A 306 -0.28 -8.02 1.68
N THR A 307 -0.40 -6.71 1.47
CA THR A 307 0.63 -5.93 0.79
C THR A 307 1.91 -5.96 1.65
N PRO A 308 3.07 -6.37 1.10
CA PRO A 308 4.33 -6.36 1.83
C PRO A 308 4.60 -5.00 2.49
N SER A 309 5.06 -5.01 3.74
CA SER A 309 5.31 -3.79 4.53
C SER A 309 6.32 -2.86 3.86
N GLU A 310 7.27 -3.43 3.12
CA GLU A 310 8.31 -2.73 2.37
C GLU A 310 7.70 -1.88 1.25
N ILE A 311 6.68 -2.40 0.56
CA ILE A 311 5.95 -1.66 -0.47
C ILE A 311 5.14 -0.53 0.16
N VAL A 312 4.44 -0.82 1.27
CA VAL A 312 3.65 0.20 1.98
C VAL A 312 4.55 1.33 2.50
N HIS A 313 5.69 1.02 3.11
CA HIS A 313 6.65 2.03 3.57
C HIS A 313 7.19 2.85 2.41
N PHE A 314 7.63 2.21 1.32
CA PHE A 314 8.11 2.92 0.14
C PHE A 314 7.05 3.90 -0.41
N MET A 315 5.79 3.47 -0.50
CA MET A 315 4.69 4.34 -0.95
C MET A 315 4.47 5.53 -0.03
N ILE A 316 4.46 5.32 1.29
CA ILE A 316 4.25 6.40 2.28
C ILE A 316 5.44 7.37 2.25
N GLU A 317 6.67 6.88 2.37
CA GLU A 317 7.88 7.70 2.41
C GLU A 317 8.09 8.49 1.11
N THR A 318 7.86 7.85 -0.04
CA THR A 318 7.99 8.53 -1.33
C THR A 318 6.92 9.60 -1.49
N THR A 319 5.68 9.33 -1.07
CA THR A 319 4.60 10.32 -1.15
C THR A 319 4.88 11.51 -0.24
N ASP A 320 5.33 11.25 1.00
CA ASP A 320 5.68 12.29 1.97
C ASP A 320 6.90 13.12 1.51
N TYR A 321 7.93 12.45 0.96
CA TYR A 321 9.08 13.11 0.36
C TYR A 321 8.69 13.99 -0.81
N LEU A 322 7.87 13.51 -1.75
CA LEU A 322 7.42 14.28 -2.90
C LEU A 322 6.59 15.49 -2.45
N LEU A 323 5.72 15.29 -1.46
CA LEU A 323 4.93 16.38 -0.88
C LEU A 323 5.82 17.43 -0.23
N HIS A 324 6.84 17.02 0.52
CA HIS A 324 7.79 17.94 1.14
C HIS A 324 8.64 18.66 0.09
N LYS A 325 9.16 17.92 -0.89
CA LYS A 325 10.00 18.45 -1.97
C LYS A 325 9.28 19.51 -2.79
N HIS A 326 8.02 19.27 -3.14
CA HIS A 326 7.29 20.12 -4.07
C HIS A 326 6.39 21.15 -3.39
N PHE A 327 6.00 20.93 -2.13
CA PHE A 327 5.01 21.78 -1.44
C PHE A 327 5.46 22.23 -0.04
N GLY A 328 6.61 21.77 0.46
CA GLY A 328 7.07 22.06 1.82
C GLY A 328 6.11 21.56 2.89
N LYS A 329 5.35 20.51 2.57
CA LYS A 329 4.32 19.92 3.43
C LYS A 329 4.58 18.44 3.64
N LEU A 330 4.20 17.93 4.80
CA LEU A 330 4.15 16.52 5.11
C LEU A 330 2.71 16.02 5.02
N LEU A 331 2.51 14.72 4.85
CA LEU A 331 1.19 14.08 4.78
C LEU A 331 0.34 14.35 6.04
N ALA A 332 1.01 14.59 7.17
CA ALA A 332 0.38 14.92 8.44
C ALA A 332 0.04 16.41 8.60
N ASP A 333 0.47 17.27 7.68
CA ASP A 333 0.27 18.71 7.82
C ASP A 333 -1.19 19.11 7.60
N LYS A 334 -1.64 20.08 8.40
CA LYS A 334 -2.97 20.68 8.28
C LYS A 334 -3.17 21.28 6.88
N GLY A 335 -4.22 20.85 6.20
CA GLY A 335 -4.56 21.29 4.83
C GLY A 335 -4.14 20.33 3.72
N VAL A 336 -3.58 19.17 4.06
CA VAL A 336 -3.31 18.08 3.11
C VAL A 336 -4.48 17.08 3.14
N GLU A 337 -5.11 16.84 1.98
CA GLU A 337 -6.23 15.89 1.83
C GLU A 337 -5.89 14.79 0.82
N ILE A 338 -6.22 13.54 1.15
CA ILE A 338 -6.02 12.38 0.26
C ILE A 338 -7.31 12.17 -0.56
N LEU A 339 -7.21 12.26 -1.89
CA LEU A 339 -8.37 12.12 -2.79
C LEU A 339 -8.55 10.69 -3.30
N VAL A 340 -9.80 10.23 -3.39
CA VAL A 340 -10.18 8.94 -3.98
C VAL A 340 -10.97 9.17 -5.26
N LYS A 341 -10.63 8.44 -6.35
CA LYS A 341 -11.34 8.54 -7.63
C LYS A 341 -12.77 8.02 -7.49
N ARG A 342 -13.75 8.82 -7.92
CA ARG A 342 -15.17 8.45 -8.03
C ARG A 342 -15.66 8.82 -9.43
N ASP A 343 -16.55 8.00 -9.99
CA ASP A 343 -17.22 8.35 -11.24
C ASP A 343 -18.25 9.46 -10.99
N ASN A 344 -18.18 10.53 -11.76
CA ASN A 344 -19.10 11.67 -11.61
C ASN A 344 -20.49 11.40 -12.20
N ILE A 345 -20.65 10.38 -13.05
CA ILE A 345 -21.96 9.97 -13.57
C ILE A 345 -22.57 8.97 -12.58
N THR A 346 -23.66 9.37 -11.93
CA THR A 346 -24.40 8.53 -10.98
C THR A 346 -25.16 7.41 -11.69
N ASP A 347 -25.50 6.34 -10.98
CA ASP A 347 -26.34 5.26 -11.54
C ASP A 347 -27.72 5.77 -11.91
N TRP A 348 -28.27 6.68 -11.11
CA TRP A 348 -29.51 7.40 -11.46
C TRP A 348 -29.37 8.14 -12.80
N GLY A 349 -28.29 8.90 -13.01
CA GLY A 349 -28.06 9.62 -14.28
C GLY A 349 -27.94 8.66 -15.46
N LEU A 350 -27.27 7.51 -15.26
CA LEU A 350 -27.16 6.45 -16.26
C LEU A 350 -28.55 5.89 -16.65
N GLU A 351 -29.42 5.66 -15.68
CA GLU A 351 -30.77 5.17 -15.91
C GLU A 351 -31.61 6.17 -16.71
N GLN A 352 -31.52 7.48 -16.41
CA GLN A 352 -32.24 8.50 -17.17
C GLN A 352 -31.87 8.52 -18.66
N PHE A 353 -30.58 8.38 -18.99
CA PHE A 353 -30.11 8.29 -20.37
C PHE A 353 -30.62 7.01 -21.05
N ARG A 354 -30.52 5.87 -20.35
CA ARG A 354 -30.99 4.58 -20.89
C ARG A 354 -32.49 4.59 -21.14
N GLU A 355 -33.28 5.16 -20.23
CA GLU A 355 -34.73 5.28 -20.37
C GLU A 355 -35.08 6.14 -21.58
N TYR A 356 -34.52 7.35 -21.70
CA TYR A 356 -34.79 8.25 -22.82
C TYR A 356 -34.46 7.60 -24.17
N TYR A 357 -33.27 7.01 -24.32
CA TYR A 357 -32.81 6.41 -25.57
C TYR A 357 -33.33 4.99 -25.82
N SER A 358 -33.96 4.34 -24.82
CA SER A 358 -34.63 3.04 -25.02
C SER A 358 -35.81 3.13 -25.99
N LEU A 359 -36.48 4.28 -26.02
CA LEU A 359 -37.63 4.56 -26.90
C LEU A 359 -37.25 4.63 -28.39
N VAL A 360 -35.95 4.72 -28.70
CA VAL A 360 -35.41 4.89 -30.06
C VAL A 360 -34.56 3.68 -30.50
N ASN A 361 -34.67 2.53 -29.80
CA ASN A 361 -33.87 1.30 -30.00
C ASN A 361 -32.35 1.43 -29.76
N GLU A 362 -31.87 2.51 -29.14
CA GLU A 362 -30.43 2.74 -28.85
C GLU A 362 -30.05 2.55 -27.36
N GLY A 363 -31.03 2.47 -26.45
CA GLY A 363 -30.77 2.51 -25.00
C GLY A 363 -30.05 1.29 -24.38
N LYS A 364 -30.12 0.11 -25.01
CA LYS A 364 -29.44 -1.10 -24.50
C LYS A 364 -27.95 -1.08 -24.90
N GLY A 365 -27.11 -0.53 -24.02
CA GLY A 365 -25.65 -0.51 -24.21
C GLY A 365 -24.96 0.75 -23.69
N ILE A 366 -25.71 1.80 -23.34
CA ILE A 366 -25.15 3.05 -22.82
C ILE A 366 -24.44 2.82 -21.48
N THR A 367 -23.20 3.27 -21.36
CA THR A 367 -22.38 3.25 -20.15
C THR A 367 -22.18 4.65 -19.56
N LYS A 368 -21.66 4.73 -18.32
CA LYS A 368 -21.28 6.02 -17.69
C LYS A 368 -20.22 6.76 -18.51
N GLN A 369 -19.30 6.02 -19.12
CA GLN A 369 -18.26 6.58 -19.97
C GLN A 369 -18.84 7.17 -21.26
N ASP A 370 -19.83 6.51 -21.87
CA ASP A 370 -20.54 7.07 -23.03
C ASP A 370 -21.22 8.39 -22.68
N ILE A 371 -21.89 8.46 -21.53
CA ILE A 371 -22.52 9.71 -21.05
C ILE A 371 -21.47 10.80 -20.83
N PHE A 372 -20.31 10.44 -20.29
CA PHE A 372 -19.23 11.40 -20.11
C PHE A 372 -18.75 11.97 -21.45
N HIS A 373 -18.47 11.12 -22.45
CA HIS A 373 -18.10 11.55 -23.80
C HIS A 373 -19.22 12.39 -24.44
N TYR A 374 -20.46 11.96 -24.31
CA TYR A 374 -21.62 12.68 -24.82
C TYR A 374 -21.70 14.10 -24.26
N VAL A 375 -21.61 14.24 -22.94
CA VAL A 375 -21.59 15.55 -22.27
C VAL A 375 -20.38 16.37 -22.72
N TYR A 376 -19.22 15.73 -22.86
CA TYR A 376 -18.00 16.40 -23.34
C TYR A 376 -18.19 17.01 -24.73
N ALA A 377 -18.82 16.30 -25.66
CA ALA A 377 -19.14 16.81 -26.99
C ALA A 377 -20.11 18.01 -26.93
N ILE A 378 -21.19 17.89 -26.15
CA ILE A 378 -22.18 18.97 -25.98
C ILE A 378 -21.52 20.24 -25.44
N LEU A 379 -20.70 20.10 -24.41
CA LEU A 379 -20.00 21.23 -23.81
C LEU A 379 -18.98 21.86 -24.75
N HIS A 380 -18.61 21.21 -25.87
CA HIS A 380 -17.77 21.78 -26.92
C HIS A 380 -18.54 22.32 -28.12
N ASN A 381 -19.86 22.09 -28.21
CA ASN A 381 -20.68 22.55 -29.31
C ASN A 381 -20.97 24.08 -29.23
N PRO A 382 -20.65 24.87 -30.28
CA PRO A 382 -20.86 26.32 -30.28
C PRO A 382 -22.34 26.72 -30.20
N SER A 383 -23.22 25.97 -30.85
CA SER A 383 -24.67 26.23 -30.81
C SER A 383 -25.22 26.05 -29.40
N TYR A 384 -24.81 24.98 -28.70
CA TYR A 384 -25.12 24.75 -27.30
C TYR A 384 -24.60 25.88 -26.40
N ARG A 385 -23.29 26.20 -26.49
CA ARG A 385 -22.67 27.26 -25.68
C ARG A 385 -23.36 28.61 -25.88
N LYS A 386 -23.73 28.94 -27.11
CA LYS A 386 -24.47 30.17 -27.44
C LYS A 386 -25.88 30.16 -26.87
N LYS A 387 -26.61 29.04 -27.02
CA LYS A 387 -27.98 28.89 -26.52
C LYS A 387 -28.07 28.98 -24.99
N TYR A 388 -27.10 28.42 -24.28
CA TYR A 388 -27.08 28.35 -22.81
C TYR A 388 -26.09 29.31 -22.15
N GLU A 389 -25.59 30.33 -22.86
CA GLU A 389 -24.50 31.21 -22.37
C GLU A 389 -24.79 31.82 -20.99
N LEU A 390 -26.02 32.31 -20.76
CA LEU A 390 -26.42 32.90 -19.48
C LEU A 390 -26.49 31.87 -18.35
N ASN A 391 -26.95 30.64 -18.64
CA ASN A 391 -26.99 29.57 -17.64
C ASN A 391 -25.58 29.10 -17.29
N LEU A 392 -24.70 28.91 -18.27
CA LEU A 392 -23.31 28.47 -18.03
C LEU A 392 -22.51 29.46 -17.16
N LYS A 393 -22.93 30.73 -17.08
CA LYS A 393 -22.33 31.74 -16.19
C LYS A 393 -22.89 31.73 -14.75
N ARG A 394 -24.05 31.11 -14.49
CA ARG A 394 -24.82 31.29 -13.25
C ARG A 394 -25.29 30.00 -12.58
N GLU A 395 -25.42 28.91 -13.34
CA GLU A 395 -26.06 27.65 -12.93
C GLU A 395 -25.29 26.46 -13.52
N LEU A 396 -25.64 25.25 -13.08
CA LEU A 396 -25.11 24.01 -13.63
C LEU A 396 -25.54 23.82 -15.11
N PRO A 397 -24.68 23.23 -15.97
CA PRO A 397 -25.02 22.98 -17.36
C PRO A 397 -26.26 22.10 -17.50
N ARG A 398 -27.20 22.52 -18.35
CA ARG A 398 -28.36 21.71 -18.73
C ARG A 398 -27.99 20.84 -19.92
N ILE A 399 -28.03 19.54 -19.78
CA ILE A 399 -27.62 18.60 -20.83
C ILE A 399 -28.86 18.20 -21.66
N PRO A 400 -29.01 18.66 -22.92
CA PRO A 400 -30.10 18.24 -23.78
C PRO A 400 -29.87 16.80 -24.28
N PHE A 401 -30.97 16.12 -24.61
CA PHE A 401 -30.93 14.84 -25.31
C PHE A 401 -31.07 15.06 -26.83
N TYR A 402 -29.94 15.15 -27.50
CA TYR A 402 -29.84 15.18 -28.96
C TYR A 402 -30.16 13.84 -29.62
N LYS A 403 -30.54 13.89 -30.91
CA LYS A 403 -30.73 12.72 -31.77
C LYS A 403 -29.38 12.04 -32.06
N ASP A 404 -29.40 10.71 -32.24
CA ASP A 404 -28.22 9.86 -32.46
C ASP A 404 -27.18 9.98 -31.32
N PHE A 405 -27.48 9.35 -30.18
CA PHE A 405 -26.66 9.46 -28.97
C PHE A 405 -25.20 9.06 -29.24
N PHE A 406 -25.00 7.96 -29.95
CA PHE A 406 -23.67 7.41 -30.17
C PHE A 406 -22.82 8.25 -31.13
N GLN A 407 -23.43 9.01 -32.04
CA GLN A 407 -22.66 9.98 -32.84
C GLN A 407 -22.04 11.07 -31.96
N TRP A 408 -22.80 11.59 -30.98
CA TRP A 408 -22.28 12.55 -29.99
C TRP A 408 -21.23 11.92 -29.07
N VAL A 409 -21.41 10.66 -28.68
CA VAL A 409 -20.38 9.89 -27.94
C VAL A 409 -19.08 9.80 -28.76
N LYS A 410 -19.17 9.46 -30.06
CA LYS A 410 -17.99 9.36 -30.95
C LYS A 410 -17.25 10.68 -31.05
N TRP A 411 -17.96 11.78 -31.25
CA TRP A 411 -17.36 13.12 -31.27
C TRP A 411 -16.69 13.45 -29.94
N GLY A 412 -17.36 13.15 -28.82
CA GLY A 412 -16.85 13.39 -27.48
C GLY A 412 -15.60 12.59 -27.16
N ASN A 413 -15.60 11.31 -27.50
CA ASN A 413 -14.44 10.43 -27.33
C ASN A 413 -13.26 10.94 -28.15
N HIS A 414 -13.48 11.28 -29.43
CA HIS A 414 -12.41 11.79 -30.29
C HIS A 414 -11.85 13.12 -29.78
N LEU A 415 -12.70 14.05 -29.32
CA LEU A 415 -12.23 15.28 -28.68
C LEU A 415 -11.42 15.00 -27.42
N MET A 416 -11.88 14.08 -26.59
CA MET A 416 -11.22 13.76 -25.33
C MET A 416 -9.86 13.10 -25.56
N ASP A 417 -9.78 12.12 -26.46
CA ASP A 417 -8.52 11.47 -26.84
C ASP A 417 -7.51 12.51 -27.34
N LEU A 418 -7.96 13.43 -28.20
CA LEU A 418 -7.13 14.51 -28.73
C LEU A 418 -6.63 15.46 -27.63
N HIS A 419 -7.51 15.86 -26.70
CA HIS A 419 -7.17 16.79 -25.63
C HIS A 419 -6.34 16.14 -24.50
N LEU A 420 -6.46 14.84 -24.26
CA LEU A 420 -5.68 14.11 -23.25
C LEU A 420 -4.32 13.67 -23.78
N SER A 421 -4.21 13.43 -25.08
CA SER A 421 -2.99 12.93 -25.73
C SER A 421 -2.28 14.02 -26.56
N TYR A 422 -2.43 15.30 -26.18
CA TYR A 422 -1.84 16.42 -26.93
C TYR A 422 -0.30 16.33 -27.02
N GLU A 423 0.36 15.73 -26.03
CA GLU A 423 1.82 15.56 -25.99
C GLU A 423 2.32 14.55 -27.02
N THR A 424 1.47 13.61 -27.46
CA THR A 424 1.82 12.60 -28.47
C THR A 424 1.24 12.92 -29.85
N ALA A 425 0.44 13.99 -29.97
CA ALA A 425 -0.10 14.45 -31.24
C ALA A 425 1.01 14.72 -32.26
N LYS A 426 0.74 14.44 -33.55
CA LYS A 426 1.68 14.75 -34.62
C LYS A 426 1.90 16.27 -34.68
N PRO A 427 3.15 16.78 -34.60
CA PRO A 427 3.43 18.21 -34.71
C PRO A 427 2.90 18.78 -36.03
N TYR A 428 2.27 19.96 -35.97
CA TYR A 428 1.88 20.71 -37.16
C TYR A 428 3.13 21.22 -37.87
N GLU A 429 3.14 21.22 -39.20
CA GLU A 429 4.25 21.76 -39.99
C GLU A 429 4.16 23.29 -39.97
N LEU A 430 4.99 23.92 -39.14
CA LEU A 430 5.12 25.38 -39.04
C LEU A 430 6.50 25.79 -39.55
N THR A 431 6.58 26.93 -40.23
CA THR A 431 7.86 27.51 -40.65
C THR A 431 8.55 28.14 -39.45
N ILE A 432 9.82 27.77 -39.20
CA ILE A 432 10.63 28.30 -38.10
C ILE A 432 11.71 29.21 -38.69
N ASN A 433 11.60 30.51 -38.43
CA ASN A 433 12.60 31.49 -38.82
C ASN A 433 13.44 31.86 -37.59
N GLY A 434 14.72 31.46 -37.54
CA GLY A 434 15.66 31.80 -36.46
C GLY A 434 16.65 30.71 -36.09
N VAL A 435 17.45 30.94 -35.04
CA VAL A 435 18.40 29.96 -34.46
C VAL A 435 17.74 29.20 -33.31
N ILE A 436 17.87 27.86 -33.34
CA ILE A 436 17.32 26.96 -32.32
C ILE A 436 18.37 26.62 -31.24
N GLU A 437 19.67 26.69 -31.57
CA GLU A 437 20.78 26.25 -30.71
C GLU A 437 21.11 27.19 -29.53
N LYS A 438 21.57 26.60 -28.42
CA LYS A 438 22.06 27.30 -27.22
C LYS A 438 23.43 27.94 -27.50
N LEU A 439 23.55 29.26 -27.31
CA LEU A 439 24.84 29.98 -27.37
C LEU A 439 25.54 29.89 -26.01
N ALA A 440 26.55 29.02 -25.88
CA ALA A 440 27.38 28.94 -24.67
C ALA A 440 28.52 29.99 -24.71
N ASN A 441 28.57 30.87 -23.71
CA ASN A 441 29.70 31.78 -23.49
C ASN A 441 30.39 31.44 -22.16
N HIS A 442 31.73 31.40 -22.16
CA HIS A 442 32.54 31.25 -20.93
C HIS A 442 32.86 32.63 -20.34
N THR A 443 32.54 32.84 -19.07
CA THR A 443 32.96 34.04 -18.33
C THR A 443 33.64 33.63 -17.03
N ASN A 444 34.96 33.79 -16.96
CA ASN A 444 35.72 33.62 -15.71
C ASN A 444 35.61 34.90 -14.88
N GLN A 445 35.04 34.83 -13.69
CA GLN A 445 35.20 35.86 -12.65
C GLN A 445 35.87 35.23 -11.43
N SER A 446 37.13 35.56 -11.21
CA SER A 446 37.87 35.33 -9.97
C SER A 446 37.85 36.61 -9.14
N GLU A 447 37.19 36.60 -7.99
CA GLU A 447 37.37 37.63 -6.96
C GLU A 447 38.43 37.13 -5.96
N GLU A 448 39.54 37.87 -5.85
CA GLU A 448 40.59 37.66 -4.86
C GLU A 448 40.15 38.29 -3.52
N GLU A 449 39.97 37.50 -2.46
CA GLU A 449 39.90 38.03 -1.09
C GLU A 449 41.21 37.78 -0.33
N GLU A 450 41.73 38.87 0.25
CA GLU A 450 42.95 38.95 1.06
C GLU A 450 42.95 38.01 2.27
N VAL A 451 44.10 37.35 2.48
CA VAL A 451 44.36 36.43 3.61
C VAL A 451 44.81 37.21 4.85
N VAL A 452 44.07 37.11 5.95
CA VAL A 452 44.56 37.36 7.31
C VAL A 452 44.60 36.04 8.09
N PRO A 453 45.72 35.61 8.70
CA PRO A 453 45.80 34.28 9.30
C PRO A 453 45.42 34.31 10.78
N LYS A 454 44.59 33.35 11.23
CA LYS A 454 44.75 32.70 12.55
C LYS A 454 43.89 31.43 12.72
N SER A 455 44.63 30.35 12.98
CA SER A 455 44.30 29.17 13.82
C SER A 455 43.22 28.16 13.40
N LYS A 456 43.74 27.00 12.94
CA LYS A 456 43.30 25.61 13.22
C LYS A 456 41.78 25.33 13.20
N LYS A 457 41.23 25.06 12.01
CA LYS A 457 40.05 24.19 11.83
C LYS A 457 40.24 23.30 10.60
N LYS A 458 39.63 22.10 10.68
CA LYS A 458 39.64 21.02 9.67
C LYS A 458 39.51 21.57 8.24
N VAL A 459 40.36 21.07 7.35
CA VAL A 459 40.21 21.23 5.90
C VAL A 459 38.96 20.46 5.48
N GLU A 460 37.92 21.20 5.12
CA GLU A 460 36.76 20.68 4.41
C GLU A 460 36.88 21.19 2.97
N VAL A 461 37.12 20.28 2.04
CA VAL A 461 37.27 20.60 0.61
C VAL A 461 35.86 20.85 0.07
N LYS A 462 35.51 22.10 -0.22
CA LYS A 462 34.34 22.41 -1.06
C LYS A 462 34.73 22.33 -2.54
N PRO A 463 33.95 21.67 -3.41
CA PRO A 463 34.19 21.70 -4.84
C PRO A 463 34.05 23.13 -5.37
N LEU A 464 34.97 23.55 -6.23
CA LEU A 464 34.77 24.73 -7.09
C LEU A 464 33.70 24.37 -8.12
N GLU A 465 32.51 24.95 -8.00
CA GLU A 465 31.49 24.90 -9.05
C GLU A 465 31.76 26.03 -10.05
N GLU A 466 32.22 25.68 -11.25
CA GLU A 466 32.25 26.60 -12.39
C GLU A 466 30.81 27.01 -12.75
N LYS A 467 30.47 28.30 -12.59
CA LYS A 467 29.17 28.83 -13.03
C LYS A 467 29.19 29.11 -14.54
N TYR A 468 28.57 28.22 -15.32
CA TYR A 468 28.27 28.46 -16.73
C TYR A 468 27.08 29.42 -16.83
N THR A 469 27.27 30.61 -17.41
CA THR A 469 26.16 31.53 -17.74
C THR A 469 25.86 31.44 -19.22
N VAL A 470 24.76 30.77 -19.59
CA VAL A 470 24.23 30.75 -20.96
C VAL A 470 23.48 32.06 -21.20
N ASP A 471 23.85 32.82 -22.24
CA ASP A 471 23.17 34.07 -22.60
C ASP A 471 22.08 33.79 -23.65
N TYR A 472 20.85 34.17 -23.34
CA TYR A 472 19.68 33.88 -24.16
C TYR A 472 19.13 35.14 -24.83
N PRO A 473 18.67 35.07 -26.10
CA PRO A 473 17.95 36.17 -26.75
C PRO A 473 16.75 36.62 -25.91
N LYS A 474 16.40 37.90 -25.98
CA LYS A 474 15.30 38.44 -25.18
C LYS A 474 13.96 37.81 -25.55
N THR A 475 13.34 37.15 -24.57
CA THR A 475 12.03 36.51 -24.67
C THR A 475 10.91 37.49 -25.04
N LYS A 476 10.06 37.13 -26.01
CA LYS A 476 8.87 37.89 -26.45
C LYS A 476 7.56 37.18 -26.15
N LEU A 477 7.44 35.89 -26.45
CA LEU A 477 6.24 35.05 -26.28
C LEU A 477 4.92 35.77 -26.64
N LYS A 478 4.85 36.25 -27.89
CA LYS A 478 3.75 37.08 -28.38
C LYS A 478 3.11 36.47 -29.64
N ALA A 479 1.79 36.31 -29.60
CA ALA A 479 0.99 35.91 -30.76
C ALA A 479 0.62 37.12 -31.64
N ASP A 480 0.71 36.94 -32.95
CA ASP A 480 0.18 37.81 -34.00
C ASP A 480 -0.79 37.00 -34.86
N LYS A 481 -2.06 37.01 -34.45
CA LYS A 481 -3.11 36.17 -35.03
C LYS A 481 -3.48 36.60 -36.44
N GLU A 482 -3.39 37.89 -36.74
CA GLU A 482 -3.77 38.45 -38.04
C GLU A 482 -2.84 37.97 -39.14
N ASN A 483 -1.54 37.82 -38.82
CA ASN A 483 -0.53 37.36 -39.76
C ASN A 483 -0.15 35.88 -39.58
N GLY A 484 -0.79 35.16 -38.66
CA GLY A 484 -0.48 33.75 -38.39
C GLY A 484 0.94 33.53 -37.88
N LYS A 485 1.43 34.39 -36.97
CA LYS A 485 2.80 34.34 -36.44
C LYS A 485 2.84 34.25 -34.91
N ILE A 486 3.89 33.62 -34.38
CA ILE A 486 4.25 33.63 -32.95
C ILE A 486 5.71 34.05 -32.81
N TYR A 487 5.96 35.14 -32.12
CA TYR A 487 7.31 35.60 -31.77
C TYR A 487 7.71 34.99 -30.43
N LEU A 488 8.71 34.10 -30.43
CA LEU A 488 9.21 33.47 -29.20
C LEU A 488 10.23 34.36 -28.50
N ASP A 489 11.18 34.90 -29.26
CA ASP A 489 12.21 35.82 -28.79
C ASP A 489 12.60 36.83 -29.90
N GLU A 490 13.74 37.50 -29.76
CA GLU A 490 14.23 38.48 -30.73
C GLU A 490 14.60 37.88 -32.09
N ILE A 491 15.00 36.61 -32.15
CA ILE A 491 15.57 35.98 -33.34
C ILE A 491 14.74 34.80 -33.86
N THR A 492 13.79 34.27 -33.07
CA THR A 492 12.97 33.11 -33.42
C THR A 492 11.49 33.45 -33.52
N THR A 493 10.93 33.17 -34.70
CA THR A 493 9.53 33.34 -35.04
C THR A 493 8.98 32.06 -35.67
N LEU A 494 7.79 31.66 -35.24
CA LEU A 494 6.99 30.61 -35.88
C LEU A 494 5.99 31.27 -36.83
N GLU A 495 5.91 30.78 -38.06
CA GLU A 495 5.02 31.27 -39.12
C GLU A 495 4.12 30.14 -39.63
N ASP A 496 3.16 30.50 -40.49
CA ASP A 496 2.16 29.60 -41.08
C ASP A 496 1.21 28.95 -40.06
N ILE A 497 0.91 29.64 -38.95
CA ILE A 497 -0.13 29.17 -38.02
C ILE A 497 -1.52 29.36 -38.68
N PRO A 498 -2.29 28.28 -38.91
CA PRO A 498 -3.59 28.36 -39.56
C PRO A 498 -4.61 29.16 -38.73
N PRO A 499 -5.53 29.93 -39.36
CA PRO A 499 -6.55 30.70 -38.65
C PRO A 499 -7.39 29.87 -37.66
N GLU A 500 -7.68 28.62 -38.03
CA GLU A 500 -8.47 27.69 -37.21
C GLU A 500 -7.81 27.37 -35.87
N ALA A 501 -6.47 27.36 -35.79
CA ALA A 501 -5.77 27.09 -34.54
C ALA A 501 -6.08 28.15 -33.45
N TRP A 502 -6.47 29.36 -33.86
CA TRP A 502 -6.85 30.45 -32.96
C TRP A 502 -8.31 30.38 -32.50
N GLU A 503 -9.17 29.60 -33.18
CA GLU A 503 -10.58 29.46 -32.86
C GLU A 503 -10.83 28.60 -31.60
N TYR A 504 -9.94 27.62 -31.33
CA TYR A 504 -10.05 26.79 -30.13
C TYR A 504 -9.63 27.58 -28.88
N LYS A 505 -10.60 27.85 -28.00
CA LYS A 505 -10.41 28.68 -26.80
C LYS A 505 -10.43 27.90 -25.49
N LEU A 506 -9.51 28.26 -24.61
CA LEU A 506 -9.46 27.90 -23.19
C LEU A 506 -9.77 29.16 -22.37
N GLY A 507 -11.04 29.32 -21.99
CA GLY A 507 -11.53 30.57 -21.40
C GLY A 507 -11.48 31.72 -22.42
N ASN A 508 -10.75 32.79 -22.10
CA ASN A 508 -10.68 33.99 -22.94
C ASN A 508 -9.54 33.97 -23.98
N ARG A 509 -8.69 32.93 -23.99
CA ARG A 509 -7.49 32.83 -24.82
C ARG A 509 -7.55 31.62 -25.74
N SER A 510 -6.83 31.62 -26.86
CA SER A 510 -6.60 30.38 -27.60
C SER A 510 -5.69 29.44 -26.82
N ALA A 511 -5.68 28.14 -27.16
CA ALA A 511 -4.75 27.19 -26.56
C ALA A 511 -3.28 27.59 -26.77
N LEU A 512 -2.96 28.15 -27.95
CA LEU A 512 -1.61 28.65 -28.26
C LEU A 512 -1.23 29.85 -27.38
N GLU A 513 -2.14 30.82 -27.19
CA GLU A 513 -1.90 31.95 -26.29
C GLU A 513 -1.77 31.53 -24.83
N TRP A 514 -2.45 30.46 -24.44
CA TRP A 514 -2.35 29.90 -23.10
C TRP A 514 -0.93 29.36 -22.84
N ILE A 515 -0.34 28.63 -23.80
CA ILE A 515 1.06 28.19 -23.72
C ILE A 515 2.00 29.38 -23.55
N LEU A 516 1.87 30.41 -24.39
CA LEU A 516 2.73 31.60 -24.31
C LEU A 516 2.65 32.31 -22.96
N ASP A 517 1.50 32.25 -22.28
CA ASP A 517 1.33 32.84 -20.95
C ASP A 517 1.95 31.98 -19.84
N GLN A 518 1.89 30.65 -19.96
CA GLN A 518 2.47 29.73 -18.97
C GLN A 518 3.99 29.76 -18.99
N TYR A 519 4.60 29.84 -20.18
CA TYR A 519 6.05 29.87 -20.34
C TYR A 519 6.65 31.28 -20.23
N ARG A 520 5.84 32.29 -19.85
CA ARG A 520 6.35 33.64 -19.64
C ARG A 520 7.16 33.71 -18.35
N GLU A 521 8.38 34.23 -18.45
CA GLU A 521 9.20 34.56 -17.28
C GLU A 521 8.46 35.57 -16.39
N LYS A 522 8.21 35.18 -15.14
CA LYS A 522 7.56 36.02 -14.14
C LYS A 522 8.58 36.40 -13.08
N LYS A 523 8.59 37.68 -12.70
CA LYS A 523 9.34 38.13 -11.53
C LYS A 523 8.45 38.03 -10.30
N SER A 524 8.94 37.35 -9.27
CA SER A 524 8.29 37.38 -7.96
C SER A 524 8.45 38.78 -7.37
N SER A 525 7.43 39.27 -6.66
CA SER A 525 7.56 40.49 -5.86
C SER A 525 8.33 40.28 -4.55
N ASP A 526 8.57 39.01 -4.18
CA ASP A 526 9.36 38.65 -3.00
C ASP A 526 10.85 38.53 -3.38
N PRO A 527 11.74 39.35 -2.80
CA PRO A 527 13.17 39.36 -3.13
C PRO A 527 13.87 38.02 -2.88
N VAL A 528 13.44 37.26 -1.89
CA VAL A 528 14.05 35.96 -1.55
C VAL A 528 13.66 34.91 -2.59
N ILE A 529 12.43 34.96 -3.08
CA ILE A 529 11.96 34.09 -4.17
C ILE A 529 12.65 34.49 -5.49
N GLU A 530 12.77 35.80 -5.76
CA GLU A 530 13.46 36.30 -6.94
C GLU A 530 14.94 35.87 -6.97
N GLU A 531 15.64 35.95 -5.84
CA GLU A 531 17.06 35.60 -5.76
C GLU A 531 17.34 34.09 -5.75
N LYS A 532 16.51 33.29 -5.05
CA LYS A 532 16.82 31.87 -4.78
C LYS A 532 16.00 30.85 -5.57
N PHE A 533 14.87 31.26 -6.16
CA PHE A 533 13.88 30.33 -6.71
C PHE A 533 13.31 30.76 -8.08
N ASN A 534 13.79 31.87 -8.66
CA ASN A 534 13.41 32.29 -10.00
C ASN A 534 14.47 31.85 -11.02
N ASP A 535 14.67 30.54 -11.10
CA ASP A 535 15.64 29.87 -11.97
C ASP A 535 15.11 29.64 -13.39
N TYR A 536 13.80 29.76 -13.61
CA TYR A 536 13.19 29.57 -14.92
C TYR A 536 13.68 30.62 -15.95
N LYS A 537 14.30 30.15 -17.03
CA LYS A 537 14.61 30.92 -18.23
C LYS A 537 13.95 30.28 -19.44
N PHE A 538 13.24 31.07 -20.25
CA PHE A 538 12.56 30.55 -21.43
C PHE A 538 13.54 29.86 -22.40
N GLY A 539 14.75 30.40 -22.53
CA GLY A 539 15.78 29.85 -23.40
C GLY A 539 16.17 28.39 -23.09
N ASP A 540 16.04 27.95 -21.84
CA ASP A 540 16.32 26.56 -21.47
C ASP A 540 15.31 25.55 -22.03
N TYR A 541 14.08 26.01 -22.29
CA TYR A 541 12.92 25.20 -22.69
C TYR A 541 12.40 25.53 -24.10
N LYS A 542 13.16 26.31 -24.88
CA LYS A 542 12.70 26.89 -26.15
C LYS A 542 12.31 25.82 -27.16
N GLU A 543 13.09 24.75 -27.26
CA GLU A 543 12.82 23.64 -28.18
C GLU A 543 11.54 22.90 -27.80
N GLU A 544 11.36 22.63 -26.51
CA GLU A 544 10.20 21.96 -25.94
C GLU A 544 8.93 22.81 -26.15
N VAL A 545 9.03 24.13 -26.01
CA VAL A 545 7.91 25.05 -26.27
C VAL A 545 7.56 25.09 -27.75
N ILE A 546 8.54 25.07 -28.65
CA ILE A 546 8.29 24.99 -30.10
C ILE A 546 7.55 23.68 -30.43
N ASP A 547 8.02 22.55 -29.93
CA ASP A 547 7.38 21.25 -30.16
C ASP A 547 5.95 21.25 -29.61
N LEU A 548 5.76 21.74 -28.38
CA LEU A 548 4.44 21.85 -27.76
C LEU A 548 3.49 22.75 -28.56
N ILE A 549 3.94 23.91 -29.04
CA ILE A 549 3.15 24.81 -29.89
C ILE A 549 2.72 24.10 -31.18
N ARG A 550 3.63 23.37 -31.83
CA ARG A 550 3.31 22.62 -33.06
C ARG A 550 2.27 21.54 -32.80
N ARG A 551 2.38 20.79 -31.70
CA ARG A 551 1.40 19.75 -31.34
C ARG A 551 0.04 20.33 -30.98
N VAL A 552 0.03 21.39 -30.15
CA VAL A 552 -1.21 22.05 -29.76
C VAL A 552 -1.86 22.79 -30.93
N CYS A 553 -1.08 23.21 -31.94
CA CYS A 553 -1.61 23.70 -33.21
C CYS A 553 -2.42 22.60 -33.93
N THR A 554 -1.87 21.38 -34.07
CA THR A 554 -2.61 20.23 -34.61
C THR A 554 -3.88 19.94 -33.82
N VAL A 555 -3.77 19.88 -32.48
CA VAL A 555 -4.92 19.67 -31.59
C VAL A 555 -5.99 20.73 -31.82
N SER A 556 -5.61 22.00 -31.87
CA SER A 556 -6.56 23.11 -32.05
C SER A 556 -7.30 23.02 -33.39
N VAL A 557 -6.58 22.72 -34.47
CA VAL A 557 -7.17 22.57 -35.82
C VAL A 557 -8.13 21.38 -35.88
N GLU A 558 -7.71 20.21 -35.38
CA GLU A 558 -8.55 19.01 -35.40
C GLU A 558 -9.76 19.15 -34.45
N THR A 559 -9.61 19.79 -33.30
CA THR A 559 -10.73 20.13 -32.42
C THR A 559 -11.77 20.99 -33.13
N VAL A 560 -11.33 22.05 -33.81
CA VAL A 560 -12.24 22.95 -34.55
C VAL A 560 -12.94 22.22 -35.68
N LYS A 561 -12.25 21.31 -36.38
CA LYS A 561 -12.82 20.47 -37.43
C LYS A 561 -13.90 19.53 -36.90
N ILE A 562 -13.66 18.85 -35.77
CA ILE A 562 -14.67 18.01 -35.11
C ILE A 562 -15.88 18.85 -34.71
N VAL A 563 -15.63 19.99 -34.05
CA VAL A 563 -16.67 20.90 -33.59
C VAL A 563 -17.53 21.45 -34.74
N LYS A 564 -16.91 21.85 -35.86
CA LYS A 564 -17.63 22.29 -37.07
C LYS A 564 -18.48 21.18 -37.69
N GLY A 565 -18.14 19.91 -37.44
CA GLY A 565 -18.89 18.73 -37.86
C GLY A 565 -20.12 18.42 -36.99
N MET A 566 -20.24 18.99 -35.80
CA MET A 566 -21.37 18.76 -34.88
C MET A 566 -22.61 19.56 -35.33
N LYS A 567 -23.44 18.96 -36.18
CA LYS A 567 -24.72 19.52 -36.61
C LYS A 567 -25.87 18.74 -35.95
N GLU A 568 -26.83 19.49 -35.41
CA GLU A 568 -28.08 18.97 -34.84
C GLU A 568 -29.01 18.39 -35.91
#